data_AF-Q117P1-F1
#
_entry.id   AF-Q117P1-F1
#
_cell.length_a   1.000
_cell.length_b   1.000
_cell.length_c   1.000
_cell.angle_alpha   90.00
_cell.angle_beta   90.00
_cell.angle_gamma   90.00
#
_symmetry.space_group_name_H-M   'P 1'
#
loop_
_entity.id
_entity.type
_entity.pdbx_description
1 polymer ?
#
loop_
_entity_poly.entity_id
_entity_poly.type
_entity_poly.pdbx_seq_one_letter_code
_entity_poly.pdbx_strand_id
1 'polypeptide(L)'
;MKEIIKNILTNLGQVKLPAPSYFDSLETYTVKKVSDADTFNVVANGSEVEMTVRFVYIDTPETPKGWGDSQVEKMNHKNKNPIYRSQFEWGEKGKDRLQELVQKSDNQVKVKVTGEENRPGRSPRCFGEVYLLDGTFVQHILVKEGLARVYYDYISECPREIAIMLFLAEADAEINQRGIWQELQSEFMAPWVFRSLKKKQKNFLKDIGKELKAGSINEAEFEAKFELKLQQQNQILSILQKELISGLITQAKFEDKCKEELNHLFA
;
A
#
# COMPACT_ATOMS: atom_id res chain seq x y z
N MET A 1 -20.94 -14.00 -4.19
CA MET A 1 -20.50 -12.60 -4.05
C MET A 1 -19.81 -12.09 -5.32
N LYS A 2 -18.72 -12.73 -5.81
CA LYS A 2 -18.07 -12.37 -7.10
C LYS A 2 -19.06 -12.29 -8.27
N GLU A 3 -19.96 -13.26 -8.42
CA GLU A 3 -20.99 -13.25 -9.47
C GLU A 3 -22.02 -12.12 -9.31
N ILE A 4 -22.36 -11.76 -8.06
CA ILE A 4 -23.28 -10.64 -7.77
C ILE A 4 -22.59 -9.32 -8.12
N ILE A 5 -21.33 -9.13 -7.72
CA ILE A 5 -20.55 -7.94 -8.05
C ILE A 5 -20.35 -7.83 -9.57
N LYS A 6 -20.01 -8.93 -10.24
CA LYS A 6 -19.89 -8.98 -11.69
C LYS A 6 -21.20 -8.58 -12.37
N ASN A 7 -22.34 -9.08 -11.89
CA ASN A 7 -23.66 -8.70 -12.41
C ASN A 7 -24.00 -7.23 -12.13
N ILE A 8 -23.67 -6.72 -10.94
CA ILE A 8 -23.83 -5.29 -10.61
C ILE A 8 -22.99 -4.44 -11.56
N LEU A 9 -21.72 -4.75 -11.76
CA LEU A 9 -20.80 -4.01 -12.64
C LEU A 9 -21.21 -4.10 -14.11
N THR A 10 -21.66 -5.28 -14.56
CA THR A 10 -22.12 -5.50 -15.95
C THR A 10 -23.39 -4.70 -16.24
N ASN A 11 -24.30 -4.56 -15.27
CA ASN A 11 -25.57 -3.88 -15.47
C ASN A 11 -25.53 -2.37 -15.15
N LEU A 12 -24.67 -1.92 -14.25
CA LEU A 12 -24.55 -0.49 -13.89
C LEU A 12 -23.53 0.28 -14.73
N GLY A 13 -22.64 -0.41 -15.44
CA GLY A 13 -21.53 0.24 -16.14
C GLY A 13 -20.54 0.89 -15.15
N GLN A 14 -19.76 1.87 -15.63
CA GLN A 14 -18.85 2.61 -14.74
C GLN A 14 -19.64 3.55 -13.82
N VAL A 15 -19.82 3.15 -12.56
CA VAL A 15 -20.40 4.02 -11.54
C VAL A 15 -19.40 5.14 -11.23
N LYS A 16 -19.70 6.38 -11.66
CA LYS A 16 -18.95 7.56 -11.25
C LYS A 16 -19.51 8.02 -9.91
N LEU A 17 -18.68 8.06 -8.86
CA LEU A 17 -19.09 8.64 -7.58
C LEU A 17 -19.32 10.14 -7.80
N PRO A 18 -20.53 10.67 -7.53
CA PRO A 18 -20.73 12.11 -7.53
C PRO A 18 -19.89 12.74 -6.42
N ALA A 19 -19.45 13.98 -6.64
CA ALA A 19 -18.79 14.74 -5.58
C ALA A 19 -19.71 14.82 -4.35
N PRO A 20 -19.17 14.66 -3.13
CA PRO A 20 -19.97 14.76 -1.92
C PRO A 20 -20.53 16.18 -1.74
N SER A 21 -21.62 16.33 -0.97
CA SER A 21 -22.28 17.62 -0.76
C SER A 21 -21.38 18.72 -0.17
N TYR A 22 -20.33 18.33 0.56
CA TYR A 22 -19.34 19.25 1.13
C TYR A 22 -18.21 19.63 0.15
N PHE A 23 -18.14 19.03 -1.04
CA PHE A 23 -17.02 19.21 -1.99
C PHE A 23 -16.72 20.69 -2.29
N ASP A 24 -17.75 21.49 -2.56
CA ASP A 24 -17.56 22.90 -2.89
C ASP A 24 -16.99 23.70 -1.72
N SER A 25 -17.26 23.28 -0.48
CA SER A 25 -16.75 23.91 0.75
C SER A 25 -15.31 23.50 1.11
N LEU A 26 -14.76 22.46 0.46
CA LEU A 26 -13.39 22.03 0.74
C LEU A 26 -12.37 23.06 0.29
N GLU A 27 -11.37 23.26 1.14
CA GLU A 27 -10.21 24.09 0.85
C GLU A 27 -9.36 23.49 -0.26
N THR A 28 -8.86 24.35 -1.14
CA THR A 28 -7.97 23.99 -2.24
C THR A 28 -6.51 24.13 -1.82
N TYR A 29 -5.73 23.13 -2.17
CA TYR A 29 -4.31 22.99 -1.86
C TYR A 29 -3.50 22.81 -3.14
N THR A 30 -2.28 23.34 -3.13
CA THR A 30 -1.29 23.08 -4.19
C THR A 30 -0.37 21.92 -3.77
N VAL A 31 -0.30 20.89 -4.60
CA VAL A 31 0.59 19.73 -4.42
C VAL A 31 2.02 20.13 -4.74
N LYS A 32 2.92 19.97 -3.77
CA LYS A 32 4.36 20.26 -3.91
C LYS A 32 5.17 19.03 -4.27
N LYS A 33 4.77 17.87 -3.73
CA LYS A 33 5.49 16.62 -3.91
C LYS A 33 4.55 15.44 -3.71
N VAL A 34 4.58 14.50 -4.63
CA VAL A 34 4.00 13.16 -4.43
C VAL A 34 5.10 12.27 -3.83
N SER A 35 4.91 11.85 -2.58
CA SER A 35 5.90 11.05 -1.85
C SER A 35 5.72 9.56 -2.11
N ASP A 36 4.47 9.09 -2.07
CA ASP A 36 4.03 7.71 -2.34
C ASP A 36 2.68 7.77 -3.07
N ALA A 37 2.17 6.62 -3.54
CA ALA A 37 0.88 6.52 -4.20
C ALA A 37 -0.32 6.87 -3.28
N ASP A 38 -0.13 6.92 -1.96
CA ASP A 38 -1.12 7.31 -0.96
C ASP A 38 -0.74 8.56 -0.16
N THR A 39 0.36 9.24 -0.51
CA THR A 39 0.91 10.31 0.33
C THR A 39 1.51 11.43 -0.51
N PHE A 40 1.09 12.66 -0.26
CA PHE A 40 1.70 13.85 -0.83
C PHE A 40 1.91 14.97 0.18
N ASN A 41 2.68 15.97 -0.23
CA ASN A 41 2.90 17.21 0.48
C ASN A 41 2.19 18.33 -0.24
N VAL A 42 1.44 19.15 0.50
CA VAL A 42 0.63 20.25 -0.03
C VAL A 42 0.85 21.53 0.75
N VAL A 43 0.45 22.65 0.15
CA VAL A 43 0.36 23.95 0.81
C VAL A 43 -1.03 24.53 0.52
N ALA A 44 -1.69 25.08 1.52
CA ALA A 44 -2.94 25.82 1.32
C ALA A 44 -2.69 27.04 0.43
N ASN A 45 -3.68 27.45 -0.36
CA ASN A 45 -3.55 28.62 -1.22
C ASN A 45 -3.28 29.88 -0.38
N GLY A 46 -2.17 30.57 -0.67
CA GLY A 46 -1.73 31.76 0.08
C GLY A 46 -0.99 31.47 1.39
N SER A 47 -0.73 30.20 1.70
CA SER A 47 0.15 29.78 2.80
C SER A 47 1.53 29.37 2.28
N GLU A 48 2.53 29.37 3.16
CA GLU A 48 3.85 28.74 2.94
C GLU A 48 4.04 27.47 3.78
N VAL A 49 3.07 27.14 4.65
CA VAL A 49 3.17 26.01 5.57
C VAL A 49 2.81 24.71 4.85
N GLU A 50 3.78 23.84 4.71
CA GLU A 50 3.61 22.53 4.09
C GLU A 50 2.92 21.54 5.06
N MET A 51 1.92 20.82 4.53
CA MET A 51 1.20 19.75 5.21
C MET A 51 1.40 18.43 4.46
N THR A 52 1.73 17.36 5.17
CA THR A 52 1.73 15.99 4.61
C THR A 52 0.35 15.38 4.75
N VAL A 53 -0.25 14.96 3.63
CA VAL A 53 -1.55 14.29 3.57
C VAL A 53 -1.34 12.83 3.22
N ARG A 54 -1.80 11.92 4.07
CA ARG A 54 -1.96 10.50 3.76
C ARG A 54 -3.41 10.21 3.42
N PHE A 55 -3.63 9.46 2.36
CA PHE A 55 -4.95 9.12 1.89
C PHE A 55 -5.59 8.14 2.86
N VAL A 56 -6.78 8.49 3.34
CA VAL A 56 -7.56 7.61 4.21
C VAL A 56 -8.27 6.54 3.37
N TYR A 57 -8.68 5.43 4.02
CA TYR A 57 -9.41 4.27 3.48
C TYR A 57 -8.66 3.33 2.55
N ILE A 58 -7.46 3.71 2.09
CA ILE A 58 -6.66 2.87 1.19
C ILE A 58 -5.25 2.70 1.74
N ASP A 59 -4.56 1.68 1.23
CA ASP A 59 -3.13 1.48 1.46
C ASP A 59 -2.48 1.04 0.16
N THR A 60 -1.34 1.64 -0.17
CA THR A 60 -0.64 1.39 -1.43
C THR A 60 0.64 0.60 -1.23
N PRO A 61 1.08 -0.16 -2.24
CA PRO A 61 2.42 -0.75 -2.23
C PRO A 61 3.50 0.30 -1.97
N GLU A 62 4.58 -0.10 -1.28
CA GLU A 62 5.64 0.82 -0.87
C GLU A 62 6.49 1.26 -2.06
N THR A 63 6.95 2.51 -2.08
CA THR A 63 7.99 2.94 -3.03
C THR A 63 9.39 2.57 -2.51
N PRO A 64 10.33 2.20 -3.39
CA PRO A 64 11.72 2.06 -3.02
C PRO A 64 12.29 3.43 -2.61
N LYS A 65 12.91 3.52 -1.44
CA LYS A 65 13.58 4.76 -0.99
C LYS A 65 14.97 4.92 -1.59
N GLY A 66 15.12 4.58 -2.88
CA GLY A 66 16.40 4.28 -3.51
C GLY A 66 16.77 2.81 -3.29
N TRP A 67 16.95 2.05 -4.37
CA TRP A 67 17.41 0.67 -4.35
C TRP A 67 18.84 0.59 -3.77
N GLY A 68 18.99 0.68 -2.45
CA GLY A 68 20.32 0.74 -1.84
C GLY A 68 20.44 1.44 -0.50
N ASP A 69 19.40 2.06 0.05
CA ASP A 69 19.58 2.85 1.27
C ASP A 69 19.45 2.01 2.55
N SER A 70 18.76 0.86 2.48
CA SER A 70 18.64 -0.06 3.61
C SER A 70 19.20 -1.45 3.33
N GLN A 71 19.90 -2.04 4.31
CA GLN A 71 20.46 -3.39 4.21
C GLN A 71 19.39 -4.44 3.87
N VAL A 72 18.16 -4.26 4.38
CA VAL A 72 17.04 -5.17 4.08
C VAL A 72 16.62 -5.11 2.61
N GLU A 73 16.60 -3.93 1.99
CA GLU A 73 16.29 -3.81 0.57
C GLU A 73 17.42 -4.36 -0.30
N LYS A 74 18.68 -4.09 0.04
CA LYS A 74 19.84 -4.68 -0.65
C LYS A 74 19.80 -6.20 -0.64
N MET A 75 19.58 -6.79 0.53
CA MET A 75 19.56 -8.24 0.69
C MET A 75 18.39 -8.87 -0.08
N ASN A 76 17.19 -8.27 -0.03
CA ASN A 76 16.05 -8.78 -0.79
C ASN A 76 16.21 -8.59 -2.30
N HIS A 77 16.81 -7.49 -2.75
CA HIS A 77 17.12 -7.27 -4.16
C HIS A 77 18.15 -8.29 -4.68
N LYS A 78 19.27 -8.49 -3.95
CA LYS A 78 20.27 -9.51 -4.26
C LYS A 78 19.64 -10.90 -4.40
N ASN A 79 18.70 -11.22 -3.51
CA ASN A 79 17.97 -12.49 -3.50
C ASN A 79 16.79 -12.55 -4.47
N LYS A 80 16.58 -11.53 -5.31
CA LYS A 80 15.47 -11.45 -6.28
C LYS A 80 14.11 -11.73 -5.62
N ASN A 81 13.90 -11.23 -4.41
CA ASN A 81 12.69 -11.50 -3.65
C ASN A 81 11.46 -10.94 -4.40
N PRO A 82 10.52 -11.79 -4.85
CA PRO A 82 9.40 -11.36 -5.69
C PRO A 82 8.44 -10.42 -4.94
N ILE A 83 8.32 -10.54 -3.62
CA ILE A 83 7.49 -9.66 -2.80
C ILE A 83 8.04 -8.24 -2.83
N TYR A 84 9.35 -8.07 -2.68
CA TYR A 84 9.98 -6.74 -2.76
C TYR A 84 9.90 -6.16 -4.18
N ARG A 85 10.11 -6.99 -5.21
CA ARG A 85 9.93 -6.58 -6.62
C ARG A 85 8.51 -6.04 -6.82
N SER A 86 7.50 -6.85 -6.49
CA SER A 86 6.09 -6.52 -6.68
C SER A 86 5.72 -5.23 -5.93
N GLN A 87 6.10 -5.11 -4.66
CA GLN A 87 5.81 -3.91 -3.87
C GLN A 87 6.35 -2.64 -4.53
N PHE A 88 7.62 -2.66 -4.93
CA PHE A 88 8.29 -1.47 -5.46
C PHE A 88 7.84 -1.12 -6.87
N GLU A 89 7.59 -2.13 -7.70
CA GLU A 89 7.05 -1.91 -9.04
C GLU A 89 5.67 -1.25 -8.99
N TRP A 90 4.76 -1.78 -8.17
CA TRP A 90 3.41 -1.22 -8.05
C TRP A 90 3.37 0.08 -7.25
N GLY A 91 4.30 0.26 -6.31
CA GLY A 91 4.45 1.51 -5.56
C GLY A 91 4.84 2.66 -6.49
N GLU A 92 5.83 2.47 -7.37
CA GLU A 92 6.21 3.48 -8.36
C GLU A 92 5.09 3.70 -9.40
N LYS A 93 4.46 2.65 -9.93
CA LYS A 93 3.31 2.81 -10.85
C LYS A 93 2.16 3.60 -10.21
N GLY A 94 1.85 3.34 -8.95
CA GLY A 94 0.83 4.08 -8.20
C GLY A 94 1.20 5.54 -7.98
N LYS A 95 2.47 5.80 -7.68
CA LYS A 95 3.01 7.16 -7.48
C LYS A 95 3.00 7.95 -8.79
N ASP A 96 3.45 7.36 -9.89
CA ASP A 96 3.42 7.96 -11.22
C ASP A 96 1.98 8.28 -11.61
N ARG A 97 1.06 7.36 -11.38
CA ARG A 97 -0.36 7.61 -11.66
C ARG A 97 -0.94 8.74 -10.82
N LEU A 98 -0.60 8.81 -9.54
CA LEU A 98 -1.02 9.92 -8.69
C LEU A 98 -0.44 11.24 -9.18
N GLN A 99 0.82 11.27 -9.62
CA GLN A 99 1.43 12.46 -10.24
C GLN A 99 0.67 12.89 -11.50
N GLU A 100 0.32 11.97 -12.39
CA GLU A 100 -0.48 12.30 -13.57
C GLU A 100 -1.85 12.88 -13.21
N LEU A 101 -2.54 12.31 -12.20
CA LEU A 101 -3.85 12.78 -11.76
C LEU A 101 -3.80 14.21 -11.24
N VAL A 102 -2.82 14.52 -10.38
CA VAL A 102 -2.68 15.88 -9.84
C VAL A 102 -2.21 16.86 -10.91
N GLN A 103 -1.32 16.47 -11.82
CA GLN A 103 -0.87 17.31 -12.94
C GLN A 103 -2.01 17.69 -13.88
N LYS A 104 -2.93 16.75 -14.17
CA LYS A 104 -4.15 17.01 -14.96
C LYS A 104 -5.11 17.98 -14.28
N SER A 105 -4.95 18.22 -12.99
CA SER A 105 -5.71 19.18 -12.18
C SER A 105 -4.85 20.39 -11.80
N ASP A 106 -3.85 20.73 -12.63
CA ASP A 106 -2.90 21.85 -12.44
C ASP A 106 -2.16 21.83 -11.09
N ASN A 107 -1.87 20.62 -10.59
CA ASN A 107 -1.32 20.35 -9.26
C ASN A 107 -2.19 20.90 -8.11
N GLN A 108 -3.48 21.12 -8.35
CA GLN A 108 -4.43 21.55 -7.34
C GLN A 108 -5.37 20.41 -6.95
N VAL A 109 -5.63 20.30 -5.65
CA VAL A 109 -6.51 19.30 -5.06
C VAL A 109 -7.37 19.93 -3.97
N LYS A 110 -8.51 19.32 -3.69
CA LYS A 110 -9.33 19.60 -2.50
C LYS A 110 -9.13 18.49 -1.48
N VAL A 111 -8.90 18.85 -0.23
CA VAL A 111 -8.63 17.89 0.84
C VAL A 111 -9.64 18.06 1.96
N LYS A 112 -10.30 16.97 2.33
CA LYS A 112 -11.05 16.88 3.59
C LYS A 112 -10.20 16.14 4.61
N VAL A 113 -9.71 16.86 5.61
CA VAL A 113 -8.96 16.27 6.73
C VAL A 113 -9.92 15.47 7.61
N THR A 114 -9.62 14.19 7.82
CA THR A 114 -10.42 13.27 8.64
C THR A 114 -9.75 12.94 9.97
N GLY A 115 -8.47 13.28 10.14
CA GLY A 115 -7.74 13.08 11.38
C GLY A 115 -6.27 13.47 11.24
N GLU A 116 -5.55 13.39 12.35
CA GLU A 116 -4.12 13.70 12.41
C GLU A 116 -3.36 12.58 13.10
N GLU A 117 -2.14 12.31 12.63
CA GLU A 117 -1.21 11.38 13.27
C GLU A 117 0.02 12.14 13.78
N ASN A 118 0.10 12.24 15.11
CA ASN A 118 1.32 12.68 15.77
C ASN A 118 2.35 11.56 15.74
N ARG A 119 3.52 11.86 15.16
CA ARG A 119 4.59 10.90 14.97
C ARG A 119 5.83 11.37 15.73
N PRO A 120 6.11 10.82 16.93
CA PRO A 120 7.30 11.20 17.69
C PRO A 120 8.57 11.12 16.84
N GLY A 121 9.31 12.22 16.75
CA GLY A 121 10.55 12.32 15.97
C GLY A 121 10.37 12.40 14.45
N ARG A 122 9.16 12.67 13.94
CA ARG A 122 8.87 12.91 12.51
C ARG A 122 7.87 14.05 12.35
N SER A 123 7.80 14.65 11.16
CA SER A 123 6.75 15.62 10.86
C SER A 123 5.37 14.98 11.01
N PRO A 124 4.39 15.71 11.59
CA PRO A 124 3.01 15.25 11.65
C PRO A 124 2.47 15.07 10.24
N ARG A 125 1.46 14.22 10.10
CA ARG A 125 0.68 14.08 8.86
C ARG A 125 -0.79 14.03 9.20
N CYS A 126 -1.62 14.53 8.30
CA CYS A 126 -3.06 14.36 8.40
C CYS A 126 -3.53 13.18 7.52
N PHE A 127 -4.66 12.61 7.88
CA PHE A 127 -5.43 11.70 7.04
C PHE A 127 -6.44 12.51 6.25
N GLY A 128 -6.57 12.23 4.95
CA GLY A 128 -7.44 13.02 4.09
C GLY A 128 -8.15 12.23 3.00
N GLU A 129 -9.41 12.61 2.76
CA GLU A 129 -10.08 12.34 1.49
C GLU A 129 -9.61 13.37 0.47
N VAL A 130 -9.19 12.91 -0.71
CA VAL A 130 -8.59 13.78 -1.73
C VAL A 130 -9.41 13.77 -3.00
N TYR A 131 -9.73 14.96 -3.48
CA TYR A 131 -10.50 15.19 -4.68
C TYR A 131 -9.72 16.08 -5.65
N LEU A 132 -9.80 15.77 -6.95
CA LEU A 132 -9.42 16.72 -7.99
C LEU A 132 -10.46 17.85 -8.06
N LEU A 133 -10.14 18.94 -8.77
CA LEU A 133 -11.03 20.10 -8.87
C LEU A 133 -12.36 19.80 -9.58
N ASP A 134 -12.42 18.73 -10.38
CA ASP A 134 -13.64 18.27 -11.06
C ASP A 134 -14.53 17.35 -10.18
N GLY A 135 -14.16 17.15 -8.92
CA GLY A 135 -14.86 16.27 -7.99
C GLY A 135 -14.43 14.81 -8.03
N THR A 136 -13.44 14.45 -8.87
CA THR A 136 -12.92 13.08 -8.93
C THR A 136 -12.26 12.69 -7.62
N PHE A 137 -12.79 11.66 -6.97
CA PHE A 137 -12.21 11.08 -5.75
C PHE A 137 -10.97 10.23 -6.08
N VAL A 138 -9.79 10.70 -5.67
CA VAL A 138 -8.49 10.14 -6.09
C VAL A 138 -8.31 8.71 -5.60
N GLN A 139 -8.66 8.42 -4.34
CA GLN A 139 -8.56 7.07 -3.79
C GLN A 139 -9.36 6.03 -4.58
N HIS A 140 -10.54 6.39 -5.06
CA HIS A 140 -11.35 5.49 -5.89
C HIS A 140 -10.68 5.17 -7.22
N ILE A 141 -10.01 6.14 -7.87
CA ILE A 141 -9.26 5.89 -9.09
C ILE A 141 -8.11 4.91 -8.83
N LEU A 142 -7.33 5.13 -7.77
CA LEU A 142 -6.20 4.26 -7.43
C LEU A 142 -6.65 2.82 -7.14
N VAL A 143 -7.75 2.64 -6.40
CA VAL A 143 -8.30 1.30 -6.13
C VAL A 143 -8.86 0.67 -7.39
N LYS A 144 -9.63 1.40 -8.20
CA LYS A 144 -10.23 0.92 -9.45
C LYS A 144 -9.17 0.48 -10.46
N GLU A 145 -8.03 1.16 -10.50
CA GLU A 145 -6.91 0.81 -11.39
C GLU A 145 -6.00 -0.29 -10.78
N GLY A 146 -6.31 -0.79 -9.58
CA GLY A 146 -5.54 -1.83 -8.90
C GLY A 146 -4.19 -1.34 -8.37
N LEU A 147 -4.05 -0.04 -8.07
CA LEU A 147 -2.83 0.58 -7.55
C LEU A 147 -2.84 0.73 -6.03
N ALA A 148 -3.99 0.46 -5.41
CA ALA A 148 -4.18 0.49 -3.97
C ALA A 148 -5.15 -0.62 -3.52
N ARG A 149 -5.08 -0.99 -2.25
CA ARG A 149 -6.06 -1.84 -1.59
C ARG A 149 -6.91 -1.05 -0.62
N VAL A 150 -8.14 -1.50 -0.40
CA VAL A 150 -8.98 -0.94 0.66
C VAL A 150 -8.39 -1.34 2.00
N TYR A 151 -8.20 -0.36 2.88
CA TYR A 151 -7.64 -0.58 4.20
C TYR A 151 -8.75 -0.63 5.26
N TYR A 152 -9.12 -1.86 5.61
CA TYR A 152 -10.28 -2.18 6.43
C TYR A 152 -10.25 -1.54 7.84
N ASP A 153 -9.07 -1.28 8.41
CA ASP A 153 -8.96 -0.70 9.75
C ASP A 153 -9.56 0.72 9.84
N TYR A 154 -9.60 1.48 8.74
CA TYR A 154 -10.22 2.81 8.69
C TYR A 154 -11.57 2.84 7.99
N ILE A 155 -12.06 1.70 7.49
CA ILE A 155 -13.30 1.68 6.71
C ILE A 155 -14.55 1.85 7.59
N SER A 156 -14.46 1.53 8.88
CA SER A 156 -15.56 1.74 9.84
C SER A 156 -15.91 3.22 10.03
N GLU A 157 -14.96 4.11 9.77
CA GLU A 157 -15.11 5.57 9.87
C GLU A 157 -15.42 6.20 8.50
N CYS A 158 -15.55 5.38 7.45
CA CYS A 158 -15.82 5.82 6.10
C CYS A 158 -17.32 6.07 5.89
N PRO A 159 -17.71 7.21 5.26
CA PRO A 159 -19.07 7.39 4.77
C PRO A 159 -19.50 6.18 3.93
N ARG A 160 -20.72 5.68 4.16
CA ARG A 160 -21.20 4.40 3.61
C ARG A 160 -21.08 4.34 2.10
N GLU A 161 -21.42 5.42 1.42
CA GLU A 161 -21.39 5.53 -0.04
C GLU A 161 -19.95 5.42 -0.58
N ILE A 162 -18.99 6.05 0.10
CA ILE A 162 -17.57 5.97 -0.24
C ILE A 162 -17.07 4.54 -0.01
N ALA A 163 -17.41 3.91 1.12
CA ALA A 163 -17.00 2.53 1.42
C ALA A 163 -17.52 1.54 0.38
N ILE A 164 -18.81 1.62 0.02
CA ILE A 164 -19.41 0.77 -1.01
C ILE A 164 -18.67 0.94 -2.35
N MET A 165 -18.38 2.18 -2.75
CA MET A 165 -17.68 2.47 -4.00
C MET A 165 -16.24 1.94 -4.01
N LEU A 166 -15.51 2.06 -2.90
CA LEU A 166 -14.17 1.50 -2.78
C LEU A 166 -14.18 -0.03 -2.85
N PHE A 167 -15.14 -0.70 -2.21
CA PHE A 167 -15.27 -2.16 -2.30
C PHE A 167 -15.65 -2.62 -3.71
N LEU A 168 -16.56 -1.92 -4.38
CA LEU A 168 -16.92 -2.22 -5.76
C LEU A 168 -15.72 -2.01 -6.69
N ALA A 169 -14.95 -0.94 -6.49
CA ALA A 169 -13.74 -0.67 -7.26
C ALA A 169 -12.65 -1.73 -7.04
N GLU A 170 -12.43 -2.18 -5.79
CA GLU A 170 -11.44 -3.21 -5.47
C GLU A 170 -11.82 -4.55 -6.12
N ALA A 171 -13.10 -4.94 -5.98
CA ALA A 171 -13.60 -6.16 -6.59
C ALA A 171 -13.59 -6.12 -8.14
N ASP A 172 -13.89 -4.95 -8.73
CA ASP A 172 -13.78 -4.72 -10.18
C ASP A 172 -12.32 -4.81 -10.65
N ALA A 173 -11.36 -4.31 -9.87
CA ALA A 173 -9.94 -4.43 -10.15
C ALA A 173 -9.46 -5.89 -10.03
N GLU A 174 -9.91 -6.62 -9.00
CA GLU A 174 -9.61 -8.03 -8.78
C GLU A 174 -10.15 -8.91 -9.92
N ILE A 175 -11.44 -8.78 -10.26
CA ILE A 175 -12.09 -9.59 -11.30
C ILE A 175 -11.43 -9.38 -12.67
N ASN A 176 -11.05 -8.14 -12.98
CA ASN A 176 -10.44 -7.78 -14.25
C ASN A 176 -8.90 -7.83 -14.22
N GLN A 177 -8.30 -8.35 -13.14
CA GLN A 177 -6.86 -8.47 -12.96
C GLN A 177 -6.08 -7.20 -13.32
N ARG A 178 -6.53 -6.06 -12.81
CA ARG A 178 -5.84 -4.78 -12.99
C ARG A 178 -4.81 -4.55 -11.90
N GLY A 179 -3.71 -3.91 -12.26
CA GLY A 179 -2.72 -3.48 -11.29
C GLY A 179 -2.13 -4.64 -10.50
N ILE A 180 -2.03 -4.50 -9.17
CA ILE A 180 -1.57 -5.53 -8.24
C ILE A 180 -2.31 -6.87 -8.39
N TRP A 181 -3.54 -6.88 -8.93
CA TRP A 181 -4.35 -8.08 -9.08
C TRP A 181 -3.93 -8.97 -10.26
N GLN A 182 -2.99 -8.53 -11.09
CA GLN A 182 -2.37 -9.37 -12.12
C GLN A 182 -1.19 -10.19 -11.60
N GLU A 183 -0.67 -9.84 -10.41
CA GLU A 183 0.45 -10.55 -9.80
C GLU A 183 0.01 -11.94 -9.33
N LEU A 184 0.95 -12.88 -9.36
CA LEU A 184 0.74 -14.15 -8.69
C LEU A 184 0.53 -13.89 -7.19
N GLN A 185 -0.46 -14.56 -6.59
CA GLN A 185 -0.81 -14.34 -5.18
C GLN A 185 0.35 -14.63 -4.20
N SER A 186 1.32 -15.47 -4.60
CA SER A 186 2.58 -15.71 -3.87
C SER A 186 3.57 -14.55 -3.93
N GLU A 187 3.46 -13.71 -4.95
CA GLU A 187 4.40 -12.63 -5.25
C GLU A 187 3.90 -11.28 -4.77
N PHE A 188 2.58 -11.12 -4.60
CA PHE A 188 2.00 -9.92 -4.00
C PHE A 188 1.57 -10.15 -2.54
N MET A 189 1.89 -9.17 -1.70
CA MET A 189 1.51 -9.12 -0.30
C MET A 189 0.81 -7.79 -0.01
N ALA A 190 -0.27 -7.81 0.76
CA ALA A 190 -0.94 -6.56 1.11
C ALA A 190 0.04 -5.59 1.79
N PRO A 191 0.00 -4.27 1.52
CA PRO A 191 1.08 -3.37 1.94
C PRO A 191 1.28 -3.32 3.46
N TRP A 192 0.20 -3.42 4.24
CA TRP A 192 0.28 -3.53 5.70
C TRP A 192 0.99 -4.80 6.20
N VAL A 193 0.80 -5.94 5.53
CA VAL A 193 1.51 -7.19 5.85
C VAL A 193 2.99 -7.04 5.46
N PHE A 194 3.26 -6.51 4.27
CA PHE A 194 4.62 -6.25 3.80
C PHE A 194 5.42 -5.34 4.74
N ARG A 195 4.81 -4.24 5.21
CA ARG A 195 5.45 -3.33 6.17
C ARG A 195 5.84 -4.03 7.47
N SER A 196 4.98 -4.92 7.96
CA SER A 196 5.28 -5.74 9.15
C SER A 196 6.47 -6.67 8.89
N LEU A 197 6.43 -7.41 7.78
CA LEU A 197 7.52 -8.30 7.35
C LEU A 197 8.85 -7.55 7.20
N LYS A 198 8.86 -6.45 6.44
CA LYS A 198 10.04 -5.60 6.19
C LYS A 198 10.66 -5.12 7.50
N LYS A 199 9.84 -4.74 8.49
CA LYS A 199 10.31 -4.35 9.83
C LYS A 199 11.00 -5.51 10.55
N LYS A 200 10.44 -6.71 10.49
CA LYS A 200 11.01 -7.90 11.13
C LYS A 200 12.31 -8.35 10.46
N GLN A 201 12.34 -8.43 9.13
CA GLN A 201 13.56 -8.73 8.38
C GLN A 201 14.67 -7.71 8.68
N LYS A 202 14.32 -6.41 8.78
CA LYS A 202 15.28 -5.36 9.16
C LYS A 202 15.85 -5.58 10.56
N ASN A 203 15.03 -5.97 11.53
CA ASN A 203 15.50 -6.26 12.89
C ASN A 203 16.40 -7.48 12.91
N PHE A 204 16.01 -8.57 12.26
CA PHE A 204 16.82 -9.77 12.12
C PHE A 204 18.20 -9.46 11.53
N LEU A 205 18.26 -8.74 10.40
CA LEU A 205 19.50 -8.30 9.78
C LEU A 205 20.35 -7.41 10.69
N LYS A 206 19.71 -6.55 11.49
CA LYS A 206 20.42 -5.73 12.48
C LYS A 206 21.07 -6.59 13.55
N ASP A 207 20.41 -7.66 14.00
CA ASP A 207 20.92 -8.54 15.05
C ASP A 207 22.06 -9.43 14.55
N ILE A 208 21.89 -10.13 13.42
CA ILE A 208 23.01 -10.87 12.81
C ILE A 208 24.14 -9.93 12.34
N GLY A 209 23.82 -8.66 12.03
CA GLY A 209 24.81 -7.62 11.74
C GLY A 209 25.67 -7.23 12.94
N LYS A 210 25.21 -7.45 14.18
CA LYS A 210 26.05 -7.30 15.38
C LYS A 210 27.04 -8.46 15.50
N GLU A 211 26.60 -9.68 15.20
CA GLU A 211 27.48 -10.87 15.19
C GLU A 211 28.61 -10.71 14.17
N LEU A 212 28.28 -10.21 12.96
CA LEU A 212 29.28 -9.93 11.92
C LEU A 212 30.33 -8.90 12.40
N LYS A 213 29.87 -7.80 13.02
CA LYS A 213 30.78 -6.77 13.57
C LYS A 213 31.64 -7.27 14.73
N ALA A 214 31.14 -8.24 15.49
CA ALA A 214 31.90 -8.88 16.57
C ALA A 214 32.91 -9.91 16.06
N GLY A 215 32.89 -10.25 14.76
CA GLY A 215 33.73 -11.30 14.17
C GLY A 215 33.26 -12.72 14.48
N SER A 216 32.06 -12.88 15.06
CA SER A 216 31.48 -14.19 15.39
C SER A 216 30.98 -14.95 14.16
N ILE A 217 30.69 -14.21 13.09
CA ILE A 217 30.37 -14.75 11.76
C ILE A 217 31.10 -13.93 10.70
N ASN A 218 31.36 -14.53 9.55
CA ASN A 218 31.85 -13.83 8.36
C ASN A 218 30.69 -13.37 7.43
N GLU A 219 31.02 -12.66 6.36
CA GLU A 219 30.03 -12.13 5.42
C GLU A 219 29.22 -13.25 4.73
N ALA A 220 29.85 -14.37 4.35
CA ALA A 220 29.17 -15.48 3.72
C ALA A 220 28.16 -16.15 4.67
N GLU A 221 28.50 -16.28 5.95
CA GLU A 221 27.60 -16.79 6.99
C GLU A 221 26.44 -15.82 7.26
N PHE A 222 26.71 -14.51 7.28
CA PHE A 222 25.67 -13.48 7.39
C PHE A 222 24.64 -13.60 6.27
N GLU A 223 25.11 -13.74 5.03
CA GLU A 223 24.24 -13.90 3.86
C GLU A 223 23.47 -15.22 3.92
N ALA A 224 24.15 -16.34 4.16
CA ALA A 224 23.53 -17.66 4.25
C ALA A 224 22.43 -17.74 5.32
N LYS A 225 22.63 -17.10 6.49
CA LYS A 225 21.60 -17.01 7.53
C LYS A 225 20.34 -16.31 7.04
N PHE A 226 20.47 -15.23 6.28
CA PHE A 226 19.32 -14.51 5.74
C PHE A 226 18.64 -15.29 4.60
N GLU A 227 19.43 -15.90 3.71
CA GLU A 227 18.91 -16.73 2.62
C GLU A 227 18.09 -17.92 3.14
N LEU A 228 18.56 -18.57 4.21
CA LEU A 228 17.81 -19.64 4.87
C LEU A 228 16.45 -19.15 5.37
N LYS A 229 16.38 -17.95 5.96
CA LYS A 229 15.11 -17.36 6.38
C LYS A 229 14.20 -17.04 5.19
N LEU A 230 14.76 -16.57 4.07
CA LEU A 230 13.96 -16.34 2.85
C LEU A 230 13.40 -17.65 2.28
N GLN A 231 14.16 -18.75 2.32
CA GLN A 231 13.68 -20.07 1.91
C GLN A 231 12.51 -20.54 2.79
N GLN A 232 12.63 -20.39 4.11
CA GLN A 232 11.56 -20.70 5.07
C GLN A 232 10.32 -19.82 4.85
N GLN A 233 10.51 -18.52 4.60
CA GLN A 233 9.43 -17.61 4.24
C GLN A 233 8.66 -18.10 2.99
N ASN A 234 9.39 -18.49 1.94
CA ASN A 234 8.78 -18.95 0.69
C ASN A 234 7.99 -20.25 0.90
N GLN A 235 8.48 -21.16 1.77
CA GLN A 235 7.75 -22.37 2.14
C GLN A 235 6.44 -22.04 2.86
N ILE A 236 6.47 -21.16 3.86
CA ILE A 236 5.28 -20.70 4.59
C ILE A 236 4.26 -20.10 3.62
N LEU A 237 4.69 -19.19 2.76
CA LEU A 237 3.81 -18.53 1.80
C LEU A 237 3.20 -19.52 0.79
N SER A 238 3.98 -20.49 0.32
CA SER A 238 3.48 -21.53 -0.57
C SER A 238 2.38 -22.38 0.08
N ILE A 239 2.53 -22.72 1.37
CA ILE A 239 1.51 -23.47 2.12
C ILE A 239 0.24 -22.63 2.26
N LEU A 240 0.37 -21.41 2.77
CA LEU A 240 -0.77 -20.51 2.99
C LEU A 240 -1.51 -20.18 1.69
N GLN A 241 -0.79 -20.04 0.58
CA GLN A 241 -1.41 -19.80 -0.72
C GLN A 241 -2.20 -21.02 -1.21
N LYS A 242 -1.71 -22.25 -0.98
CA LYS A 242 -2.48 -23.48 -1.31
C LYS A 242 -3.77 -23.56 -0.49
N GLU A 243 -3.71 -23.20 0.80
CA GLU A 243 -4.91 -23.12 1.65
C GLU A 243 -5.90 -22.08 1.14
N LEU A 244 -5.41 -20.90 0.70
CA LEU A 244 -6.25 -19.86 0.15
C LEU A 244 -6.90 -20.29 -1.18
N ILE A 245 -6.13 -20.85 -2.11
CA ILE A 245 -6.62 -21.29 -3.43
C ILE A 245 -7.65 -22.42 -3.31
N SER A 246 -7.43 -23.33 -2.36
CA SER A 246 -8.39 -24.42 -2.07
C SER A 246 -9.64 -23.96 -1.32
N GLY A 247 -9.69 -22.69 -0.90
CA GLY A 247 -10.79 -22.14 -0.11
C GLY A 247 -10.80 -22.60 1.36
N LEU A 248 -9.72 -23.24 1.84
CA LEU A 248 -9.58 -23.62 3.25
C LEU A 248 -9.49 -22.40 4.17
N ILE A 249 -8.90 -21.31 3.68
CA ILE A 249 -8.84 -20.02 4.38
C ILE A 249 -9.34 -18.90 3.49
N THR A 250 -9.88 -17.85 4.11
CA THR A 250 -10.26 -16.61 3.42
C THR A 250 -9.03 -15.72 3.18
N GLN A 251 -9.17 -14.71 2.32
CA GLN A 251 -8.12 -13.71 2.10
C GLN A 251 -7.70 -13.02 3.40
N ALA A 252 -8.66 -12.61 4.24
CA ALA A 252 -8.36 -12.02 5.54
C ALA A 252 -7.57 -12.98 6.44
N LYS A 253 -7.97 -14.26 6.48
CA LYS A 253 -7.27 -15.27 7.29
C LYS A 253 -5.87 -15.58 6.74
N PHE A 254 -5.68 -15.55 5.43
CA PHE A 254 -4.37 -15.65 4.79
C PHE A 254 -3.44 -14.51 5.23
N GLU A 255 -3.92 -13.28 5.24
CA GLU A 255 -3.12 -12.11 5.66
C GLU A 255 -2.75 -12.16 7.14
N ASP A 256 -3.69 -12.55 8.00
CA ASP A 256 -3.44 -12.73 9.43
C ASP A 256 -2.39 -13.81 9.69
N LYS A 257 -2.52 -14.97 9.04
CA LYS A 257 -1.52 -16.05 9.12
C LYS A 257 -0.16 -15.61 8.59
N CYS A 258 -0.11 -14.87 7.48
CA CYS A 258 1.13 -14.30 6.96
C CYS A 258 1.78 -13.38 7.99
N LYS A 259 1.02 -12.49 8.63
CA LYS A 259 1.54 -11.61 9.69
C LYS A 259 2.10 -12.45 10.84
N GLU A 260 1.35 -13.42 11.34
CA GLU A 260 1.73 -14.25 12.48
C GLU A 260 3.00 -15.06 12.20
N GLU A 261 2.95 -15.94 11.20
CA GLU A 261 4.01 -16.90 10.87
C GLU A 261 5.31 -16.21 10.46
N LEU A 262 5.23 -15.17 9.63
CA LEU A 262 6.42 -14.44 9.20
C LEU A 262 7.00 -13.55 10.30
N ASN A 263 6.17 -13.05 11.22
CA ASN A 263 6.67 -12.32 12.38
C ASN A 263 7.45 -13.23 13.32
N HIS A 264 7.06 -14.50 13.45
CA HIS A 264 7.80 -15.51 14.22
C HIS A 264 9.07 -15.96 13.53
N LEU A 265 9.05 -16.09 12.20
CA LEU A 265 10.20 -16.52 11.42
C LEU A 265 11.44 -15.60 11.60
N PHE A 266 11.22 -14.29 11.66
CA PHE A 266 12.27 -13.27 11.79
C PHE A 266 12.33 -12.66 13.20
N ALA A 267 11.73 -13.31 14.20
CA ALA A 267 11.81 -12.92 15.61
C ALA A 267 13.17 -13.27 16.23
#